data_AF-A0A1G5IER7-F1
#
_entry.id   AF-A0A1G5IER7-F1
#
_cell.length_a   1.000
_cell.length_b   1.000
_cell.length_c   1.000
_cell.angle_alpha   90.00
_cell.angle_beta   90.00
_cell.angle_gamma   90.00
#
_symmetry.space_group_name_H-M   'P 1'
#
loop_
_entity.id
_entity.type
_entity.pdbx_description
1 polymer ?
#
loop_
_entity_poly.entity_id
_entity_poly.type
_entity_poly.pdbx_seq_one_letter_code
_entity_poly.pdbx_strand_id
1 'polypeptide(L)'
;MQERCDYDNTGWNTSRLNSVEYTIDEFLEAVKSFTYVFDFGDWWAHENKIEKVIEDYEYNFPVVTKFKGDSLVEDCGGIWGYYDLLNILANKDYPEYKEMKNWYDEVNMILPMLITPFQK
;
A
#
# COMPACT_ATOMS: atom_id res chain seq x y z
N MET A 1 -6.41 -38.30 5.12
CA MET A 1 -7.42 -37.30 5.53
C MET A 1 -6.94 -35.95 5.01
N GLN A 2 -7.79 -35.34 4.18
CA GLN A 2 -7.67 -34.10 3.38
C GLN A 2 -6.32 -33.79 2.69
N GLU A 3 -6.25 -34.15 1.41
CA GLU A 3 -5.53 -33.36 0.40
C GLU A 3 -6.11 -31.93 0.39
N ARG A 4 -5.26 -30.92 0.56
CA ARG A 4 -5.69 -29.53 0.38
C ARG A 4 -5.89 -29.29 -1.11
N CYS A 5 -7.10 -28.87 -1.45
CA CYS A 5 -7.50 -28.53 -2.80
C CYS A 5 -6.77 -27.24 -3.22
N ASP A 6 -5.76 -27.38 -4.08
CA ASP A 6 -5.13 -26.25 -4.77
C ASP A 6 -6.08 -25.78 -5.88
N TYR A 7 -7.07 -24.96 -5.51
CA TYR A 7 -7.91 -24.25 -6.48
C TYR A 7 -7.34 -22.85 -6.73
N ASP A 8 -6.26 -22.78 -7.50
CA ASP A 8 -5.70 -21.51 -7.98
C ASP A 8 -6.21 -21.25 -9.42
N ASN A 9 -7.43 -20.70 -9.52
CA ASN A 9 -8.01 -20.22 -10.79
C ASN A 9 -7.98 -18.68 -10.85
N THR A 10 -6.86 -18.07 -10.44
CA THR A 10 -6.69 -16.60 -10.38
C THR A 10 -5.85 -16.03 -11.53
N GLY A 11 -5.43 -16.84 -12.50
CA GLY A 11 -4.59 -16.40 -13.62
C GLY A 11 -3.12 -16.14 -13.26
N TRP A 12 -2.75 -16.26 -11.99
CA TRP A 12 -1.37 -16.19 -11.50
C TRP A 12 -0.74 -17.60 -11.55
N ASN A 13 -0.39 -18.06 -12.74
CA ASN A 13 0.34 -19.33 -12.91
C ASN A 13 1.81 -19.14 -12.54
N THR A 14 2.10 -18.98 -11.24
CA THR A 14 3.45 -18.88 -10.69
C THR A 14 3.53 -19.66 -9.38
N SER A 15 4.66 -20.35 -9.16
CA SER A 15 5.04 -20.91 -7.87
C SER A 15 5.04 -19.80 -6.82
N ARG A 16 4.12 -19.87 -5.84
CA ARG A 16 4.10 -18.94 -4.70
C ARG A 16 5.30 -19.24 -3.81
N LEU A 17 6.09 -18.21 -3.52
CA LEU A 17 7.21 -18.30 -2.57
C LEU A 17 6.76 -17.81 -1.20
N ASN A 18 7.26 -18.45 -0.14
CA ASN A 18 6.96 -18.11 1.24
C ASN A 18 7.88 -16.98 1.71
N SER A 19 7.33 -15.84 2.13
CA SER A 19 8.13 -14.70 2.62
C SER A 19 8.90 -14.97 3.91
N VAL A 20 8.59 -16.06 4.63
CA VAL A 20 9.36 -16.53 5.78
C VAL A 20 10.63 -17.26 5.34
N GLU A 21 10.61 -17.88 4.16
CA GLU A 21 11.71 -18.70 3.65
C GLU A 21 12.64 -17.92 2.72
N TYR A 22 12.11 -16.92 2.00
CA TYR A 22 12.83 -16.14 0.99
C TYR A 22 12.88 -14.67 1.36
N THR A 23 14.08 -14.10 1.28
CA THR A 23 14.30 -12.65 1.41
C THR A 23 14.17 -11.98 0.04
N ILE A 24 13.83 -10.68 0.03
CA ILE A 24 13.54 -9.96 -1.21
C ILE A 24 14.82 -9.62 -2.01
N ASP A 25 15.96 -9.54 -1.35
CA ASP A 25 17.28 -9.21 -1.91
C ASP A 25 17.64 -10.07 -3.14
N GLU A 26 17.43 -11.38 -3.06
CA GLU A 26 17.68 -12.33 -4.17
C GLU A 26 16.94 -11.95 -5.47
N PHE A 27 15.79 -11.27 -5.34
CA PHE A 27 14.96 -10.87 -6.48
C PHE A 27 15.29 -9.46 -6.98
N LEU A 28 15.69 -8.55 -6.08
CA LEU A 28 15.94 -7.14 -6.43
C LEU A 28 17.18 -6.98 -7.32
N GLU A 29 18.16 -7.87 -7.23
CA GLU A 29 19.34 -7.84 -8.12
C GLU A 29 18.96 -8.12 -9.59
N ALA A 30 17.91 -8.90 -9.82
CA ALA A 30 17.50 -9.35 -11.15
C ALA A 30 16.55 -8.39 -11.88
N VAL A 31 15.90 -7.46 -11.15
CA VAL A 31 14.85 -6.58 -11.71
C VAL A 31 15.13 -5.10 -11.47
N LYS A 32 14.41 -4.22 -12.17
CA LYS A 32 14.46 -2.76 -11.97
C LYS A 32 13.21 -2.21 -11.29
N SER A 33 12.14 -2.97 -11.29
CA SER A 33 10.88 -2.60 -10.65
C SER A 33 10.06 -3.86 -10.34
N PHE A 34 9.16 -3.74 -9.37
CA PHE A 34 8.18 -4.77 -9.03
C PHE A 34 6.90 -4.13 -8.49
N THR A 35 5.80 -4.87 -8.55
CA THR A 35 4.52 -4.42 -7.99
C THR A 35 4.30 -5.04 -6.62
N TYR A 36 3.99 -4.22 -5.63
CA TYR A 36 3.50 -4.67 -4.33
C TYR A 36 2.01 -4.41 -4.27
N VAL A 37 1.21 -5.48 -4.09
CA VAL A 37 -0.23 -5.36 -3.89
C VAL A 37 -0.53 -5.65 -2.44
N PHE A 38 -1.21 -4.72 -1.76
CA PHE A 38 -1.75 -4.92 -0.43
C PHE A 38 -3.25 -4.65 -0.41
N ASP A 39 -3.90 -5.15 0.63
CA ASP A 39 -5.36 -5.21 0.77
C ASP A 39 -6.04 -5.82 -0.47
N PHE A 40 -6.34 -7.12 -0.40
CA PHE A 40 -6.97 -7.80 -1.53
C PHE A 40 -8.46 -7.44 -1.70
N GLY A 41 -9.06 -6.68 -0.77
CA GLY A 41 -10.37 -6.07 -0.95
C GLY A 41 -10.29 -4.85 -1.88
N ASP A 42 -9.41 -3.90 -1.55
CA ASP A 42 -9.26 -2.63 -2.26
C ASP A 42 -8.27 -2.66 -3.44
N TRP A 43 -7.41 -3.67 -3.49
CA TRP A 43 -6.40 -3.89 -4.53
C TRP A 43 -5.43 -2.72 -4.69
N TRP A 44 -4.78 -2.31 -3.61
CA TRP A 44 -3.77 -1.25 -3.67
C TRP A 44 -2.49 -1.75 -4.33
N ALA A 45 -2.28 -1.36 -5.59
CA ALA A 45 -1.10 -1.74 -6.37
C ALA A 45 -0.04 -0.62 -6.38
N HIS A 46 1.09 -0.87 -5.73
CA HIS A 46 2.26 0.03 -5.69
C HIS A 46 3.34 -0.42 -6.66
N GLU A 47 3.74 0.46 -7.58
CA GLU A 47 4.94 0.27 -8.40
C GLU A 47 6.18 0.70 -7.60
N ASN A 48 7.04 -0.26 -7.27
CA ASN A 48 8.30 -0.02 -6.59
C ASN A 48 9.45 -0.05 -7.59
N LYS A 49 10.26 1.01 -7.62
CA LYS A 49 11.42 1.14 -8.52
C LYS A 49 12.72 1.09 -7.72
N ILE A 50 13.65 0.29 -8.21
CA ILE A 50 14.99 0.17 -7.64
C ILE A 50 15.86 1.20 -8.34
N GLU A 51 16.09 2.34 -7.68
CA GLU A 51 16.88 3.43 -8.24
C GLU A 51 18.38 3.19 -8.10
N LYS A 52 18.82 2.66 -6.95
CA LYS A 52 20.23 2.41 -6.63
C LYS A 52 20.38 1.39 -5.51
N VAL A 53 21.41 0.54 -5.59
CA VAL A 53 21.86 -0.34 -4.50
C VAL A 53 23.08 0.30 -3.82
N ILE A 54 23.11 0.25 -2.48
CA ILE A 54 24.17 0.83 -1.64
C ILE A 54 24.59 -0.24 -0.64
N GLU A 55 25.86 -0.66 -0.69
CA GLU A 55 26.39 -1.74 0.18
C GLU A 55 26.61 -1.26 1.62
N ASP A 56 27.14 -0.05 1.82
CA ASP A 56 27.55 0.47 3.13
C ASP A 56 26.50 1.43 3.72
N TYR A 57 25.26 0.98 3.82
CA TYR A 57 24.18 1.80 4.40
C TYR A 57 24.33 1.91 5.93
N GLU A 58 24.29 3.13 6.46
CA GLU A 58 24.63 3.45 7.86
C GLU A 58 23.69 2.81 8.90
N TYR A 59 22.42 2.57 8.53
CA TYR A 59 21.38 2.10 9.44
C TYR A 59 20.97 0.66 9.13
N ASN A 60 20.49 -0.07 10.14
CA ASN A 60 19.87 -1.37 9.98
C ASN A 60 18.33 -1.29 9.76
N PHE A 61 17.81 -0.11 9.45
CA PHE A 61 16.38 0.15 9.20
C PHE A 61 16.16 1.13 8.05
N PRO A 62 15.03 1.04 7.34
CA PRO A 62 14.73 1.95 6.23
C PRO A 62 14.47 3.38 6.74
N VAL A 63 14.91 4.36 5.95
CA VAL A 63 14.64 5.79 6.21
C VAL A 63 13.95 6.39 4.99
N VAL A 64 12.85 7.10 5.24
CA VAL A 64 12.17 7.91 4.22
C VAL A 64 13.01 9.15 3.96
N THR A 65 13.67 9.22 2.81
CA THR A 65 14.54 10.34 2.45
C THR A 65 13.78 11.51 1.83
N LYS A 66 12.68 11.22 1.14
CA LYS A 66 11.77 12.19 0.50
C LYS A 66 10.36 11.60 0.43
N PHE A 67 9.36 12.47 0.48
CA PHE A 67 7.95 12.10 0.31
C PHE A 67 7.23 13.21 -0.47
N LYS A 68 6.29 12.80 -1.32
CA LYS A 68 5.36 13.70 -2.03
C LYS A 68 4.05 12.95 -2.25
N GLY A 69 2.94 13.63 -2.01
CA GLY A 69 1.59 13.08 -2.14
C GLY A 69 0.84 13.18 -0.83
N ASP A 70 -0.40 12.72 -0.84
CA ASP A 70 -1.23 12.62 0.35
C ASP A 70 -1.20 11.18 0.89
N SER A 71 -1.58 11.00 2.14
CA SER A 71 -1.84 9.66 2.68
C SER A 71 -3.07 9.06 2.00
N LEU A 72 -2.95 7.83 1.52
CA LEU A 72 -4.10 7.06 1.05
C LEU A 72 -5.05 6.82 2.24
N VAL A 73 -6.35 6.89 1.98
CA VAL A 73 -7.37 6.59 2.99
C VAL A 73 -7.63 5.10 2.90
N GLU A 74 -7.28 4.35 3.94
CA GLU A 74 -7.56 2.91 4.01
C GLU A 74 -9.06 2.64 3.92
N ASP A 75 -9.42 1.45 3.42
CA ASP A 75 -10.80 0.97 3.28
C ASP A 75 -11.74 1.88 2.47
N CYS A 76 -11.20 2.74 1.59
CA CYS A 76 -12.01 3.63 0.77
C CYS A 76 -12.56 2.97 -0.50
N GLY A 77 -12.27 1.69 -0.77
CA GLY A 77 -12.68 1.01 -2.00
C GLY A 77 -11.63 1.12 -3.11
N GLY A 78 -10.35 1.14 -2.73
CA GLY A 78 -9.22 1.22 -3.65
C GLY A 78 -9.10 2.56 -4.36
N ILE A 79 -8.32 2.56 -5.46
CA ILE A 79 -7.98 3.80 -6.19
C ILE A 79 -9.22 4.56 -6.69
N TRP A 80 -10.28 3.86 -7.08
CA TRP A 80 -11.52 4.47 -7.56
C TRP A 80 -12.28 5.15 -6.42
N GLY A 81 -12.48 4.43 -5.32
CA GLY A 81 -13.16 4.98 -4.16
C GLY A 81 -12.40 6.16 -3.52
N TYR A 82 -11.07 6.17 -3.59
CA TYR A 82 -10.26 7.32 -3.20
C TYR A 82 -10.57 8.56 -4.05
N TYR A 83 -10.61 8.44 -5.38
CA TYR A 83 -10.93 9.57 -6.24
C TYR A 83 -12.39 10.02 -6.10
N ASP A 84 -13.33 9.09 -5.91
CA ASP A 84 -14.72 9.43 -5.64
C ASP A 84 -14.86 10.20 -4.33
N LEU A 85 -14.17 9.77 -3.27
CA LEU A 85 -14.06 10.50 -2.02
C LEU A 85 -13.51 11.91 -2.24
N LEU A 86 -12.39 12.07 -2.93
CA LEU A 86 -11.82 13.39 -3.22
C LEU A 86 -12.79 14.29 -4.00
N ASN A 87 -13.51 13.74 -4.98
CA ASN A 87 -14.51 14.48 -5.75
C ASN A 87 -15.67 14.97 -4.87
N ILE A 88 -16.17 14.12 -3.97
CA ILE A 88 -17.22 14.48 -3.01
C ILE A 88 -16.69 15.56 -2.06
N LEU A 89 -15.51 15.38 -1.49
CA LEU A 89 -14.91 16.33 -0.55
C LEU A 89 -14.59 17.70 -1.17
N ALA A 90 -14.37 17.76 -2.49
CA ALA A 90 -14.12 19.00 -3.20
C ALA A 90 -15.38 19.85 -3.42
N ASN A 91 -16.58 19.28 -3.34
CA ASN A 91 -17.84 19.98 -3.62
C ASN A 91 -18.91 19.71 -2.55
N LYS A 92 -19.21 20.77 -1.77
CA LYS A 92 -20.17 20.71 -0.65
C LYS A 92 -21.63 20.51 -1.07
N ASP A 93 -21.94 20.69 -2.36
CA ASP A 93 -23.29 20.55 -2.88
C ASP A 93 -23.67 19.08 -3.15
N TYR A 94 -22.71 18.15 -3.07
CA TYR A 94 -23.03 16.72 -3.14
C TYR A 94 -23.89 16.30 -1.95
N PRO A 95 -24.99 15.54 -2.18
CA PRO A 95 -25.83 14.99 -1.11
C PRO A 95 -25.03 14.22 -0.05
N GLU A 96 -24.00 13.50 -0.49
CA GLU A 96 -23.14 12.63 0.31
C GLU A 96 -22.03 13.40 1.06
N TYR A 97 -21.83 14.69 0.78
CA TYR A 97 -20.70 15.49 1.31
C TYR A 97 -20.55 15.38 2.81
N LYS A 98 -21.66 15.57 3.55
CA LYS A 98 -21.63 15.62 5.01
C LYS A 98 -21.26 14.27 5.61
N GLU A 99 -21.78 13.19 5.04
CA GLU A 99 -21.51 11.82 5.50
C GLU A 99 -20.06 11.44 5.24
N MET A 100 -19.60 11.63 4.00
CA MET A 100 -18.22 11.31 3.60
C MET A 100 -17.18 12.17 4.32
N LYS A 101 -17.48 13.45 4.59
CA LYS A 101 -16.58 14.32 5.37
C LYS A 101 -16.43 13.83 6.81
N ASN A 102 -17.52 13.42 7.45
CA ASN A 102 -17.48 12.88 8.81
C ASN A 102 -16.67 11.59 8.86
N TRP A 103 -16.93 10.66 7.95
CA TRP A 103 -16.18 9.40 7.85
C TRP A 103 -14.69 9.67 7.60
N TYR A 104 -14.36 10.55 6.66
CA TYR A 104 -12.98 10.94 6.38
C TYR A 104 -12.28 11.53 7.61
N ASP A 105 -12.96 12.37 8.39
CA ASP A 105 -12.39 12.96 9.60
C ASP A 105 -12.14 11.89 10.69
N GLU A 106 -13.05 10.94 10.86
CA GLU A 106 -12.89 9.83 11.80
C GLU A 106 -11.67 8.95 11.44
N VAL A 107 -11.50 8.64 10.16
CA VAL A 107 -10.35 7.85 9.66
C VAL A 107 -9.05 8.65 9.72
N ASN A 108 -9.06 9.91 9.27
CA ASN A 108 -7.86 10.75 9.19
C ASN A 108 -7.38 11.27 10.55
N MET A 109 -8.22 11.28 11.59
CA MET A 109 -7.78 11.58 12.97
C MET A 109 -6.92 10.47 13.58
N ILE A 110 -6.93 9.25 13.01
CA ILE A 110 -6.16 8.09 13.51
C ILE A 110 -4.76 8.04 12.87
N LEU A 111 -4.63 8.44 11.61
CA LEU A 111 -3.39 8.33 10.82
C LEU A 111 -2.18 9.16 11.32
N PRO A 112 -2.31 10.40 11.83
CA PRO A 112 -1.15 11.18 12.26
C PRO A 112 -0.43 10.61 13.50
N MET A 113 -0.97 9.59 14.18
CA MET A 113 -0.25 8.90 15.27
C MET A 113 0.72 7.82 14.78
N LEU A 114 0.63 7.35 13.53
CA LEU A 114 1.47 6.26 13.01
C LEU A 114 2.65 6.76 12.15
N ILE A 115 2.57 7.99 11.63
CA ILE A 115 3.58 8.58 10.73
C ILE A 115 4.35 9.73 11.40
N THR A 116 4.24 9.91 12.72
CA THR A 116 5.17 10.80 13.41
C THR A 116 6.59 10.28 13.21
N PRO A 117 7.52 11.09 12.67
CA PRO A 117 8.91 10.71 12.66
C PRO A 117 9.30 10.46 14.11
N PHE A 118 9.89 9.29 14.37
CA PHE A 118 10.51 8.97 15.65
C PHE A 118 11.44 10.14 15.98
N GLN A 119 11.02 11.03 16.89
CA GLN A 119 11.87 12.11 17.34
C GLN A 119 13.02 11.46 18.10
N LYS A 120 14.24 11.78 17.69
CA LYS A 120 15.49 11.27 18.29
C LYS A 120 15.48 11.35 19.81
#